data_AF-A0A3B8RT89-F1
#
_entry.id   AF-A0A3B8RT89-F1
#
_cell.length_a   1.000
_cell.length_b   1.000
_cell.length_c   1.000
_cell.angle_alpha   90.00
_cell.angle_beta   90.00
_cell.angle_gamma   90.00
#
_symmetry.space_group_name_H-M   'P 1'
#
loop_
_entity.id
_entity.type
_entity.pdbx_description
1 polymer ?
#
loop_
_entity_poly.entity_id
_entity_poly.type
_entity_poly.pdbx_seq_one_letter_code
_entity_poly.pdbx_strand_id
1 'polypeptide(L)'
;HPLVDVVVINEGDLVFFELVKAFAENKNLSEVNGIGYKNNGKTRINKSVSLIDNLNFLPLFPYHLIDIPKYSSLSVNNLPSLDILTSRGCPYNCGFCSTPITSKRLWRAITVEKIIENIVFLKEKYGIATFYLVDDNFMVDLKRVEQFLDALKEANLKIYWGT
;
A
#
# COMPACT_ATOMS: atom_id res chain seq x y z
N HIS A 1 11.47 21.68 2.24
CA HIS A 1 12.87 21.39 2.63
C HIS A 1 13.82 21.84 1.51
N PRO A 2 15.01 22.43 1.78
CA PRO A 2 15.93 22.92 0.74
C PRO A 2 16.41 21.84 -0.23
N LEU A 3 16.56 20.59 0.22
CA LEU A 3 17.06 19.46 -0.60
C LEU A 3 16.00 18.69 -1.39
N VAL A 4 14.75 19.14 -1.42
CA VAL A 4 13.65 18.42 -2.10
C VAL A 4 13.06 19.28 -3.20
N ASP A 5 13.05 18.78 -4.43
CA ASP A 5 12.55 19.51 -5.61
C ASP A 5 11.06 19.27 -5.86
N VAL A 6 10.62 18.01 -5.67
CA VAL A 6 9.25 17.56 -5.90
C VAL A 6 8.82 16.61 -4.78
N VAL A 7 7.56 16.72 -4.36
CA VAL A 7 6.91 15.85 -3.38
C VAL A 7 5.62 15.32 -4.01
N VAL A 8 5.44 14.01 -3.98
CA VAL A 8 4.15 13.37 -4.28
C VAL A 8 3.26 13.46 -3.05
N ILE A 9 2.02 13.90 -3.23
CA ILE A 9 1.08 14.18 -2.15
C ILE A 9 0.02 13.08 -2.08
N ASN A 10 -0.17 12.49 -0.90
CA ASN A 10 -1.05 11.34 -0.63
C ASN A 10 -0.55 10.03 -1.28
N GLU A 11 -1.43 9.28 -1.94
CA GLU A 11 -1.11 8.00 -2.58
C GLU A 11 -0.27 8.20 -3.83
N GLY A 12 0.92 7.58 -3.83
CA GLY A 12 1.91 7.79 -4.87
C GLY A 12 1.81 6.86 -6.07
N ASP A 13 1.03 5.78 -6.03
CA ASP A 13 1.09 4.71 -7.03
C ASP A 13 0.92 5.24 -8.47
N LEU A 14 -0.11 6.07 -8.72
CA LEU A 14 -0.37 6.66 -10.03
C LEU A 14 0.34 8.01 -10.22
N VAL A 15 0.41 8.83 -9.17
CA VAL A 15 0.99 10.18 -9.27
C VAL A 15 2.50 10.11 -9.54
N PHE A 16 3.21 9.18 -8.89
CA PHE A 16 4.63 8.97 -9.15
C PHE A 16 4.88 8.46 -10.56
N PHE A 17 4.03 7.57 -11.07
CA PHE A 17 4.10 7.12 -12.46
C PHE A 17 3.97 8.29 -13.45
N GLU A 18 2.95 9.14 -13.27
CA GLU A 18 2.77 10.34 -14.11
C GLU A 18 3.95 11.32 -13.98
N LEU A 19 4.52 11.46 -12.79
CA LEU A 19 5.71 12.29 -12.56
C LEU A 19 6.94 11.74 -13.31
N VAL A 20 7.21 10.44 -13.23
CA VAL A 20 8.33 9.80 -13.94
C VAL A 20 8.14 9.94 -15.45
N LYS A 21 6.91 9.74 -15.95
CA LYS A 21 6.57 9.94 -17.35
C LYS A 21 6.79 11.39 -17.79
N ALA A 22 6.37 12.36 -16.97
CA ALA A 22 6.59 13.76 -17.26
C ALA A 22 8.09 14.09 -17.36
N PHE A 23 8.94 13.53 -16.50
CA PHE A 23 10.39 13.69 -16.62
C PHE A 23 10.95 13.05 -17.89
N ALA A 24 10.54 11.83 -18.21
CA ALA A 24 10.99 11.14 -19.43
C ALA A 24 10.60 11.89 -20.72
N GLU A 25 9.44 12.54 -20.71
CA GLU A 25 8.89 13.28 -21.84
C GLU A 25 9.25 14.79 -21.80
N ASN A 26 10.06 15.24 -20.84
CA ASN A 26 10.40 16.65 -20.60
C ASN A 26 9.17 17.58 -20.48
N LYS A 27 8.07 17.09 -19.89
CA LYS A 27 6.86 17.88 -19.61
C LYS A 27 7.05 18.83 -18.45
N ASN A 28 6.28 19.91 -18.45
CA ASN A 28 6.29 20.87 -17.36
C ASN A 28 5.65 20.27 -16.10
N LEU A 29 6.32 20.40 -14.95
CA LEU A 29 5.80 19.94 -13.67
C LEU A 29 4.46 20.59 -13.31
N SER A 30 4.11 21.77 -13.84
CA SER A 30 2.79 22.39 -13.64
C SER A 30 1.62 21.55 -14.18
N GLU A 31 1.89 20.60 -15.08
CA GLU A 31 0.87 19.75 -15.71
C GLU A 31 0.62 18.44 -14.94
N VAL A 32 1.47 18.11 -13.95
CA VAL A 32 1.36 16.88 -13.17
C VAL A 32 0.53 17.13 -11.93
N ASN A 33 -0.69 16.59 -11.86
CA ASN A 33 -1.52 16.72 -10.66
C ASN A 33 -0.98 15.88 -9.50
N GLY A 34 -1.32 16.24 -8.26
CA GLY A 34 -0.97 15.47 -7.06
C GLY A 34 0.45 15.68 -6.53
N ILE A 35 1.19 16.66 -7.06
CA ILE A 35 2.54 17.00 -6.60
C ILE A 35 2.63 18.41 -6.03
N GLY A 36 3.58 18.59 -5.12
CA GLY A 36 4.17 19.89 -4.80
C GLY A 36 5.58 19.96 -5.37
N TYR A 37 5.99 21.10 -5.92
CA TYR A 37 7.32 21.26 -6.51
C TYR A 37 7.86 22.68 -6.30
N LYS A 38 9.17 22.84 -6.47
CA LYS A 38 9.82 24.15 -6.49
C LYS A 38 9.91 24.70 -7.91
N ASN A 39 9.58 25.96 -8.06
CA ASN A 39 9.82 26.74 -9.27
C ASN A 39 10.48 28.06 -8.87
N ASN A 40 11.74 28.26 -9.30
CA ASN A 40 12.55 29.44 -8.97
C ASN A 40 12.56 29.75 -7.46
N GLY A 41 12.80 28.72 -6.63
CA GLY A 41 12.84 28.82 -5.17
C GLY A 41 11.48 28.95 -4.48
N LYS A 42 10.37 29.05 -5.21
CA LYS A 42 9.01 29.14 -4.65
C LYS A 42 8.31 27.79 -4.74
N THR A 43 7.66 27.39 -3.64
CA THR A 43 6.82 26.19 -3.62
C THR A 43 5.53 26.44 -4.41
N ARG A 44 5.17 25.48 -5.27
CA ARG A 44 3.90 25.38 -5.98
C ARG A 44 3.26 24.04 -5.64
N ILE A 45 1.94 24.03 -5.49
CA ILE A 45 1.17 22.81 -5.24
C ILE A 45 0.15 22.72 -6.37
N ASN A 46 0.19 21.63 -7.13
CA ASN A 46 -0.77 21.40 -8.20
C ASN A 46 -2.08 20.86 -7.65
N LYS A 47 -3.08 20.76 -8.53
CA LYS A 47 -4.40 20.23 -8.17
C LYS A 47 -4.26 18.84 -7.54
N SER A 48 -5.01 18.59 -6.47
CA SER A 48 -5.05 17.28 -5.82
C SER A 48 -5.72 16.23 -6.71
N VAL A 49 -5.33 14.97 -6.53
CA VAL A 49 -5.93 13.82 -7.21
C VAL A 49 -6.84 13.08 -6.22
N SER A 50 -7.87 12.42 -6.74
CA SER A 50 -8.67 11.47 -5.98
C SER A 50 -7.81 10.28 -5.56
N LEU A 51 -8.21 9.62 -4.47
CA LEU A 51 -7.57 8.38 -4.07
C LEU A 51 -7.95 7.27 -5.05
N ILE A 52 -7.19 6.18 -5.08
CA ILE A 52 -7.47 5.04 -5.96
C ILE A 52 -8.68 4.30 -5.43
N ASP A 53 -9.83 4.37 -6.10
CA ASP A 53 -11.07 3.76 -5.57
C ASP A 53 -10.98 2.23 -5.48
N ASN A 54 -10.48 1.58 -6.53
CA ASN A 54 -10.35 0.11 -6.58
C ASN A 54 -8.88 -0.32 -6.48
N LEU A 55 -8.46 -0.77 -5.30
CA LEU A 55 -7.10 -1.25 -5.06
C LEU A 55 -6.75 -2.52 -5.87
N ASN A 56 -7.75 -3.25 -6.36
CA ASN A 56 -7.52 -4.46 -7.16
C ASN A 56 -6.94 -4.17 -8.54
N PHE A 57 -7.01 -2.92 -9.01
CA PHE A 57 -6.33 -2.48 -10.24
C PHE A 57 -4.81 -2.49 -10.11
N LEU A 58 -4.27 -2.26 -8.90
CA LEU A 58 -2.83 -2.22 -8.68
C LEU A 58 -2.23 -3.62 -8.80
N PRO A 59 -1.06 -3.81 -9.43
CA PRO A 59 -0.42 -5.12 -9.44
C PRO A 59 -0.03 -5.57 -8.02
N LEU A 60 0.31 -6.85 -7.85
CA LEU A 60 1.05 -7.28 -6.67
C LEU A 60 2.37 -6.49 -6.58
N PHE A 61 2.87 -6.29 -5.37
CA PHE A 61 4.16 -5.61 -5.21
C PHE A 61 5.24 -6.33 -6.02
N PRO A 62 6.18 -5.58 -6.64
CA PRO A 62 7.21 -6.15 -7.48
C PRO A 62 8.32 -6.77 -6.61
N TYR A 63 8.00 -7.82 -5.85
CA TYR A 63 8.90 -8.47 -4.89
C TYR A 63 10.20 -8.98 -5.52
N HIS A 64 10.23 -9.16 -6.84
CA HIS A 64 11.44 -9.54 -7.59
C HIS A 64 12.48 -8.41 -7.69
N LEU A 65 12.12 -7.16 -7.40
CA LEU A 65 13.02 -6.01 -7.38
C LEU A 65 13.74 -5.85 -6.04
N ILE A 66 13.38 -6.63 -5.03
CA ILE A 66 13.96 -6.56 -3.69
C ILE A 66 14.50 -7.92 -3.24
N ASP A 67 15.51 -7.88 -2.39
CA ASP A 67 16.09 -9.06 -1.75
C ASP A 67 15.25 -9.42 -0.52
N ILE A 68 14.15 -10.15 -0.72
CA ILE A 68 13.17 -10.49 0.33
C ILE A 68 13.82 -10.99 1.63
N PRO A 69 14.82 -11.90 1.63
CA PRO A 69 15.53 -12.30 2.84
C PRO A 69 16.05 -11.15 3.71
N LYS A 70 16.48 -10.01 3.12
CA LYS A 70 16.95 -8.83 3.88
C LYS A 70 15.82 -8.03 4.52
N TYR A 71 14.61 -8.17 4.01
CA TYR A 71 13.41 -7.49 4.49
C TYR A 71 12.47 -8.42 5.25
N SER A 72 12.81 -9.70 5.34
CA SER A 72 12.13 -10.65 6.21
C SER A 72 12.85 -10.75 7.55
N SER A 73 12.10 -10.83 8.64
CA SER A 73 12.60 -11.16 9.97
C SER A 73 12.06 -12.51 10.41
N LEU A 74 12.66 -13.11 11.44
CA LEU A 74 12.10 -14.31 12.07
C LEU A 74 11.09 -13.87 13.12
N SER A 75 9.91 -14.50 13.10
CA SER A 75 8.81 -14.16 13.99
C SER A 75 8.30 -15.44 14.70
N VAL A 76 7.00 -15.71 14.63
CA VAL A 76 6.35 -16.84 15.30
C VAL A 76 7.05 -18.14 14.93
N ASN A 77 7.45 -18.92 15.93
CA ASN A 77 8.19 -20.17 15.77
C ASN A 77 9.47 -20.05 14.94
N ASN A 78 10.12 -18.87 14.97
CA ASN A 78 11.33 -18.58 14.23
C ASN A 78 11.16 -18.76 12.71
N LEU A 79 9.95 -18.50 12.20
CA LEU A 79 9.63 -18.58 10.78
C LEU A 79 9.74 -17.20 10.11
N PRO A 80 10.14 -17.14 8.82
CA PRO A 80 10.22 -15.88 8.07
C PRO A 80 8.88 -15.13 8.02
N SER A 81 8.92 -13.84 8.30
CA SER A 81 7.78 -12.92 8.25
C SER A 81 7.92 -11.84 7.20
N LEU A 82 6.78 -11.40 6.66
CA LEU A 82 6.72 -10.23 5.77
C LEU A 82 5.43 -9.43 6.02
N ASP A 83 5.55 -8.12 5.89
CA ASP A 83 4.39 -7.21 5.93
C ASP A 83 3.64 -7.27 4.60
N ILE A 84 2.31 -7.33 4.67
CA ILE A 84 1.42 -7.24 3.51
C ILE A 84 0.32 -6.22 3.77
N LEU A 85 -0.13 -5.57 2.70
CA LEU A 85 -1.24 -4.63 2.74
C LEU A 85 -2.49 -5.32 2.18
N THR A 86 -3.60 -5.21 2.88
CA THR A 86 -4.90 -5.79 2.48
C THR A 86 -5.99 -4.74 2.31
N SER A 87 -5.84 -3.58 2.93
CA SER A 87 -6.71 -2.42 2.78
C SER A 87 -5.96 -1.10 3.00
N ARG A 88 -6.52 0.02 2.54
CA ARG A 88 -5.98 1.38 2.75
C ARG A 88 -7.03 2.29 3.38
N GLY A 89 -6.60 3.08 4.35
CA GLY A 89 -7.38 4.10 5.02
C GLY A 89 -8.25 3.60 6.16
N CYS A 90 -8.94 4.52 6.84
CA CYS A 90 -9.78 4.21 8.00
C CYS A 90 -10.94 5.23 8.05
N PRO A 91 -12.21 4.82 8.29
CA PRO A 91 -13.35 5.74 8.23
C PRO A 91 -13.50 6.64 9.47
N TYR A 92 -12.77 6.31 10.54
CA TYR A 92 -12.81 7.02 11.81
C TYR A 92 -12.03 8.35 11.77
N ASN A 93 -12.28 9.21 12.75
CA ASN A 93 -11.67 10.55 12.85
C ASN A 93 -11.04 10.80 14.23
N CYS A 94 -10.15 9.90 14.64
CA CYS A 94 -9.48 10.00 15.93
C CYS A 94 -8.56 11.23 15.97
N GLY A 95 -8.69 12.09 16.99
CA GLY A 95 -7.99 13.38 17.04
C GLY A 95 -6.46 13.31 17.12
N PHE A 96 -5.90 12.14 17.45
CA PHE A 96 -4.45 11.88 17.47
C PHE A 96 -3.90 11.33 16.14
N CYS A 97 -4.76 10.91 15.22
CA CYS A 97 -4.39 10.11 14.06
C CYS A 97 -4.24 10.98 12.80
N SER A 98 -3.21 10.73 12.00
CA SER A 98 -2.99 11.39 10.70
C SER A 98 -3.73 10.71 9.54
N THR A 99 -4.09 9.43 9.66
CA THR A 99 -4.79 8.67 8.61
C THR A 99 -6.04 9.37 8.06
N PRO A 100 -6.91 10.03 8.87
CA PRO A 100 -8.07 10.75 8.35
C PRO A 100 -7.71 11.86 7.34
N ILE A 101 -6.53 12.47 7.48
CA ILE A 101 -6.03 13.53 6.60
C ILE A 101 -5.60 12.95 5.25
N THR A 102 -4.86 11.83 5.27
CA THR A 102 -4.28 11.21 4.06
C THR A 102 -5.27 10.32 3.32
N SER A 103 -6.06 9.53 4.05
CA SER A 103 -7.05 8.60 3.50
C SER A 103 -8.41 9.26 3.22
N LYS A 104 -8.58 10.53 3.60
CA LYS A 104 -9.86 11.26 3.50
C LYS A 104 -11.03 10.51 4.16
N ARG A 105 -10.72 9.72 5.18
CA ARG A 105 -11.68 8.83 5.87
C ARG A 105 -12.36 7.81 4.95
N LEU A 106 -11.71 7.46 3.84
CA LEU A 106 -12.15 6.38 2.96
C LEU A 106 -11.35 5.13 3.30
N TRP A 107 -12.06 4.03 3.53
CA TRP A 107 -11.49 2.69 3.64
C TRP A 107 -11.79 1.92 2.35
N ARG A 108 -10.76 1.33 1.77
CA ARG A 108 -10.83 0.57 0.52
C ARG A 108 -10.03 -0.71 0.69
N ALA A 109 -10.60 -1.83 0.29
CA ALA A 109 -9.98 -3.13 0.45
C ALA A 109 -9.56 -3.78 -0.87
N ILE A 110 -8.50 -4.56 -0.80
CA ILE A 110 -8.17 -5.57 -1.80
C ILE A 110 -9.11 -6.77 -1.59
N THR A 111 -9.52 -7.44 -2.67
CA THR A 111 -10.38 -8.62 -2.55
C THR A 111 -9.65 -9.76 -1.85
N VAL A 112 -10.41 -10.62 -1.19
CA VAL A 112 -9.87 -11.76 -0.43
C VAL A 112 -9.09 -12.69 -1.35
N GLU A 113 -9.59 -12.96 -2.56
CA GLU A 113 -8.96 -13.86 -3.53
C GLU A 113 -7.54 -13.39 -3.88
N LYS A 114 -7.37 -12.09 -4.13
CA LYS A 114 -6.08 -11.50 -4.47
C LYS A 114 -5.11 -11.48 -3.29
N ILE A 115 -5.63 -11.33 -2.06
CA ILE A 115 -4.82 -11.44 -0.84
C ILE A 115 -4.30 -12.87 -0.68
N ILE A 116 -5.17 -13.86 -0.86
CA ILE A 116 -4.81 -15.28 -0.78
C ILE A 116 -3.80 -15.65 -1.87
N GLU A 117 -3.99 -15.19 -3.10
CA GLU A 117 -3.02 -15.36 -4.20
C GLU A 117 -1.63 -14.82 -3.83
N ASN A 118 -1.57 -13.60 -3.25
CA ASN A 118 -0.32 -12.99 -2.80
C ASN A 118 0.34 -13.81 -1.67
N ILE A 119 -0.43 -14.28 -0.69
CA ILE A 119 0.07 -15.11 0.41
C ILE A 119 0.65 -16.43 -0.11
N VAL A 120 -0.08 -17.11 -1.00
CA VAL A 120 0.39 -18.36 -1.64
C VAL A 120 1.71 -18.10 -2.37
N PHE A 121 1.75 -17.06 -3.22
CA PHE A 121 2.96 -16.68 -3.96
C PHE A 121 4.15 -16.43 -3.04
N LEU A 122 3.97 -15.65 -1.96
CA LEU A 122 5.05 -15.33 -1.02
C LEU A 122 5.53 -16.55 -0.24
N LYS A 123 4.60 -17.44 0.15
CA LYS A 123 4.91 -18.69 0.83
C LYS A 123 5.71 -19.63 -0.07
N GLU A 124 5.25 -19.85 -1.31
CA GLU A 124 5.88 -20.79 -2.24
C GLU A 124 7.22 -20.28 -2.75
N LYS A 125 7.30 -18.99 -3.10
CA LYS A 125 8.50 -18.42 -3.72
C LYS A 125 9.58 -18.04 -2.71
N TYR A 126 9.20 -17.53 -1.55
CA TYR A 126 10.14 -16.97 -0.58
C TYR A 126 10.11 -17.66 0.79
N GLY A 127 9.29 -18.69 0.97
CA GLY A 127 9.20 -19.43 2.24
C GLY A 127 8.59 -18.63 3.39
N ILE A 128 7.89 -17.51 3.08
CA ILE A 128 7.22 -16.71 4.11
C ILE A 128 6.10 -17.53 4.74
N ALA A 129 6.08 -17.56 6.07
CA ALA A 129 5.06 -18.30 6.81
C ALA A 129 4.35 -17.46 7.87
N THR A 130 4.82 -16.24 8.12
CA THR A 130 4.19 -15.27 9.02
C THR A 130 3.87 -13.98 8.27
N PHE A 131 2.66 -13.46 8.38
CA PHE A 131 2.21 -12.28 7.63
C PHE A 131 1.67 -11.20 8.57
N TYR A 132 2.22 -10.00 8.52
CA TYR A 132 1.69 -8.86 9.27
C TYR A 132 0.88 -7.95 8.35
N LEU A 133 -0.39 -7.75 8.68
CA LEU A 133 -1.31 -6.92 7.92
C LEU A 133 -1.11 -5.47 8.34
N VAL A 134 -0.41 -4.69 7.52
CA VAL A 134 -0.08 -3.28 7.83
C VAL A 134 -1.19 -2.31 7.40
N ASP A 135 -2.43 -2.75 7.56
CA ASP A 135 -3.61 -1.95 7.24
C ASP A 135 -3.77 -0.83 8.27
N ASP A 136 -4.25 0.34 7.84
CA ASP A 136 -4.66 1.39 8.78
C ASP A 136 -5.76 0.91 9.74
N ASN A 137 -6.65 0.03 9.25
CA ASN A 137 -7.65 -0.67 10.05
C ASN A 137 -8.20 -1.90 9.30
N PHE A 138 -7.75 -3.09 9.68
CA PHE A 138 -8.19 -4.35 9.10
C PHE A 138 -9.66 -4.70 9.42
N MET A 139 -10.15 -4.26 10.59
CA MET A 139 -11.42 -4.71 11.20
C MET A 139 -12.63 -3.84 10.82
N VAL A 140 -12.52 -3.00 9.78
CA VAL A 140 -13.62 -2.11 9.35
C VAL A 140 -14.84 -2.87 8.83
N ASP A 141 -14.62 -3.97 8.09
CA ASP A 141 -15.68 -4.83 7.56
C ASP A 141 -15.52 -6.25 8.10
N LEU A 142 -16.30 -6.59 9.13
CA LEU A 142 -16.25 -7.90 9.77
C LEU A 142 -16.66 -9.05 8.83
N LYS A 143 -17.54 -8.81 7.86
CA LYS A 143 -17.92 -9.85 6.89
C LYS A 143 -16.74 -10.19 5.99
N ARG A 144 -15.97 -9.18 5.58
CA ARG A 144 -14.72 -9.40 4.83
C ARG A 144 -13.69 -10.15 5.67
N VAL A 145 -13.61 -9.87 6.98
CA VAL A 145 -12.73 -10.63 7.87
C VAL A 145 -13.13 -12.10 7.91
N GLU A 146 -14.42 -12.41 8.05
CA GLU A 146 -14.91 -13.80 7.98
C GLU A 146 -14.56 -14.46 6.64
N GLN A 147 -14.78 -13.77 5.52
CA GLN A 147 -14.40 -14.26 4.19
C GLN A 147 -12.89 -14.56 4.08
N PHE A 148 -12.04 -13.69 4.63
CA PHE A 148 -10.59 -13.91 4.67
C PHE A 148 -10.23 -15.16 5.48
N LEU A 149 -10.85 -15.35 6.65
CA LEU A 149 -10.62 -16.53 7.49
C LEU A 149 -11.08 -17.82 6.80
N ASP A 150 -12.22 -17.78 6.13
CA ASP A 150 -12.75 -18.94 5.40
C ASP A 150 -11.89 -19.28 4.20
N ALA A 151 -11.43 -18.28 3.43
CA ALA A 151 -10.52 -18.50 2.31
C ALA A 151 -9.16 -19.07 2.76
N LEU A 152 -8.63 -18.67 3.93
CA LEU A 152 -7.44 -19.30 4.51
C LEU A 152 -7.66 -20.79 4.82
N LYS A 153 -8.83 -21.16 5.35
CA LYS A 153 -9.19 -22.56 5.64
C LYS A 153 -9.36 -23.37 4.36
N GLU A 154 -10.09 -22.83 3.39
CA GLU A 154 -10.36 -23.48 2.10
C GLU A 154 -9.07 -23.74 1.33
N ALA A 155 -8.13 -22.79 1.35
CA ALA A 155 -6.81 -22.95 0.77
C ALA A 155 -5.86 -23.84 1.60
N ASN A 156 -6.30 -24.34 2.77
CA ASN A 156 -5.50 -25.10 3.73
C ASN A 156 -4.15 -24.41 4.07
N LEU A 157 -4.19 -23.08 4.16
CA LEU A 157 -3.01 -22.26 4.39
C LEU A 157 -2.62 -22.28 5.86
N LYS A 158 -1.59 -23.08 6.16
CA LYS A 158 -0.92 -23.08 7.46
C LYS A 158 0.09 -21.93 7.50
N ILE A 159 -0.36 -20.80 8.01
CA ILE A 159 0.41 -19.57 8.21
C ILE A 159 0.14 -18.99 9.60
N TYR A 160 1.05 -18.17 10.08
CA TYR A 160 0.78 -17.22 11.16
C TYR A 160 0.45 -15.87 10.56
N TRP A 161 -0.43 -15.11 11.20
CA TRP A 161 -0.71 -13.75 10.78
C TRP A 161 -1.18 -12.91 11.95
N GLY A 162 -1.03 -11.59 11.82
CA GLY A 162 -1.50 -10.60 12.77
C GLY A 162 -1.73 -9.25 12.08
N THR A 163 -2.45 -8.35 12.74
CA THR A 163 -2.67 -6.96 12.31
C THR A 163 -2.22 -6.00 13.38
#